data_AF-A0A436CBU1-F1
#
_entry.id   AF-A0A436CBU1-F1
#
_cell.length_a   1.000
_cell.length_b   1.000
_cell.length_c   1.000
_cell.angle_alpha   90.00
_cell.angle_beta   90.00
_cell.angle_gamma   90.00
#
_symmetry.space_group_name_H-M   'P 1'
#
loop_
_entity.id
_entity.type
_entity.pdbx_description
1 polymer ?
#
loop_
_entity_poly.entity_id
_entity_poly.type
_entity_poly.pdbx_seq_one_letter_code
_entity_poly.pdbx_strand_id
1 'polypeptide(L)'
;MAKIAKRVSKTREGIDPNKAYALGDALKLLKDRSSVKFDETIEVAMNLGVDPRHADQMVRGVVNLPNGTGRSVRVAVFARGDKADEARAAGADIVGAEDLVDIVQKGTIDFDRCIATPDMMPLVGRLGKVLGPRGMMPNPKVGTVTTDVAAAVKASKGGAVEFRVEKAGIVHAGVGKVSFDVKALEENIRAFAD
;
A
#
# COMPACT_ATOMS: atom_id res chain seq x y z
N MET A 1 -18.23 -8.32 29.84
CA MET A 1 -17.31 -7.64 28.91
C MET A 1 -16.03 -8.45 28.80
N ALA A 2 -15.48 -8.60 27.59
CA ALA A 2 -14.21 -9.30 27.40
C ALA A 2 -13.07 -8.59 28.15
N LYS A 3 -12.19 -9.36 28.80
CA LYS A 3 -11.05 -8.83 29.55
C LYS A 3 -10.06 -8.14 28.59
N ILE A 4 -9.86 -6.84 28.74
CA ILE A 4 -8.88 -6.10 27.95
C ILE A 4 -7.46 -6.52 28.39
N ALA A 5 -6.59 -6.80 27.42
CA ALA A 5 -5.20 -7.15 27.70
C ALA A 5 -4.48 -5.95 28.35
N LYS A 6 -3.63 -6.23 29.37
CA LYS A 6 -2.91 -5.19 30.13
C LYS A 6 -2.18 -4.17 29.26
N ARG A 7 -1.55 -4.64 28.17
CA ARG A 7 -0.85 -3.77 27.20
C ARG A 7 -1.78 -2.77 26.53
N VAL A 8 -2.96 -3.21 26.08
CA VAL A 8 -3.95 -2.35 25.42
C VAL A 8 -4.53 -1.32 26.39
N SER A 9 -4.74 -1.71 27.65
CA SER A 9 -5.16 -0.78 28.69
C SER A 9 -4.12 0.34 28.88
N LYS A 10 -2.84 -0.03 28.97
CA LYS A 10 -1.74 0.92 29.17
C LYS A 10 -1.57 1.87 27.99
N THR A 11 -1.69 1.38 26.75
CA THR A 11 -1.57 2.26 25.56
C THR A 11 -2.73 3.23 25.43
N ARG A 12 -3.93 2.89 25.92
CA ARG A 12 -5.11 3.79 25.89
C ARG A 12 -5.19 4.76 27.07
N GLU A 13 -4.42 4.54 28.12
CA GLU A 13 -4.46 5.36 29.33
C GLU A 13 -4.12 6.82 29.04
N GLY A 14 -5.03 7.74 29.40
CA GLY A 14 -4.88 9.18 29.15
C GLY A 14 -5.24 9.64 27.74
N ILE A 15 -5.76 8.77 26.87
CA ILE A 15 -6.30 9.14 25.56
C ILE A 15 -7.82 9.31 25.68
N ASP A 16 -8.30 10.53 25.46
CA ASP A 16 -9.74 10.82 25.27
C ASP A 16 -10.14 10.50 23.82
N PRO A 17 -11.03 9.52 23.57
CA PRO A 17 -11.46 9.14 22.22
C PRO A 17 -12.35 10.19 21.53
N ASN A 18 -12.94 11.13 22.27
CA ASN A 18 -13.81 12.17 21.71
C ASN A 18 -13.07 13.49 21.47
N LYS A 19 -11.82 13.60 21.94
CA LYS A 19 -11.02 14.80 21.76
C LYS A 19 -10.34 14.81 20.39
N ALA A 20 -10.44 15.94 19.69
CA ALA A 20 -9.63 16.21 18.51
C ALA A 20 -8.22 16.66 18.94
N TYR A 21 -7.20 15.89 18.56
CA TYR A 21 -5.80 16.24 18.79
C TYR A 21 -5.23 16.90 17.53
N ALA A 22 -4.34 17.88 17.72
CA ALA A 22 -3.52 18.36 16.61
C ALA A 22 -2.64 17.21 16.08
N LEU A 23 -2.43 17.18 14.76
CA LEU A 23 -1.74 16.06 14.09
C LEU A 23 -0.36 15.78 14.69
N GLY A 24 0.44 16.82 14.91
CA GLY A 24 1.77 16.67 15.54
C GLY A 24 1.73 16.13 16.96
N ASP A 25 0.72 16.49 17.76
CA ASP A 25 0.56 15.99 19.13
C ASP A 25 0.10 14.53 19.14
N ALA A 26 -0.83 14.17 18.23
CA ALA A 26 -1.26 12.79 18.04
C ALA A 26 -0.10 11.88 17.65
N LEU A 27 0.77 12.33 16.74
CA LEU A 27 1.96 11.58 16.32
C LEU A 27 2.96 11.37 17.46
N LYS A 28 3.22 12.40 18.28
CA LYS A 28 4.09 12.25 19.47
C LYS A 28 3.50 11.23 20.45
N LEU A 29 2.20 11.33 20.74
CA LEU A 29 1.50 10.38 21.62
C LEU A 29 1.60 8.94 21.10
N LEU A 30 1.48 8.73 19.78
CA LEU A 30 1.65 7.40 19.18
C LEU A 30 3.06 6.87 19.36
N LYS A 31 4.09 7.69 19.09
CA LYS A 31 5.50 7.29 19.21
C LYS A 31 5.89 6.92 20.64
N ASP A 32 5.46 7.70 21.64
CA ASP A 32 5.77 7.46 23.06
C ASP A 32 5.15 6.17 23.61
N ARG A 33 4.12 5.64 22.92
CA ARG A 33 3.36 4.47 23.34
C ARG A 33 3.74 3.21 22.58
N SER A 34 4.66 3.31 21.62
CA SER A 34 5.24 2.14 20.96
C SER A 34 6.06 1.33 21.96
N SER A 35 5.63 0.09 22.22
CA SER A 35 6.24 -0.77 23.25
C SER A 35 6.68 -2.12 22.71
N VAL A 36 6.72 -2.28 21.39
CA VAL A 36 7.09 -3.53 20.73
C VAL A 36 8.54 -3.47 20.23
N LYS A 37 9.10 -4.63 19.88
CA LYS A 37 10.52 -4.75 19.52
C LYS A 37 10.82 -4.47 18.05
N PHE A 38 9.80 -4.34 17.21
CA PHE A 38 9.94 -4.08 15.77
C PHE A 38 9.43 -2.67 15.44
N ASP A 39 9.82 -2.16 14.28
CA ASP A 39 9.40 -0.84 13.83
C ASP A 39 7.95 -0.85 13.31
N GLU A 40 7.04 -0.36 14.16
CA GLU A 40 5.60 -0.33 13.89
C GLU A 40 5.28 0.60 12.72
N THR A 41 4.25 0.22 11.95
CA THR A 41 3.70 1.07 10.90
C THR A 41 2.66 1.99 11.51
N ILE A 42 2.72 3.28 11.18
CA ILE A 42 1.66 4.24 11.48
C ILE A 42 0.67 4.21 10.31
N GLU A 43 -0.60 4.01 10.63
CA GLU A 43 -1.69 3.93 9.67
C GLU A 43 -2.72 5.02 9.94
N VAL A 44 -3.36 5.48 8.87
CA VAL A 44 -4.51 6.39 8.91
C VAL A 44 -5.75 5.60 8.51
N ALA A 45 -6.83 5.81 9.25
CA ALA A 45 -8.17 5.36 8.89
C ALA A 45 -9.08 6.57 8.72
N MET A 46 -9.69 6.71 7.55
CA MET A 46 -10.61 7.81 7.22
C MET A 46 -11.97 7.24 6.87
N ASN A 47 -13.00 7.62 7.64
CA ASN A 47 -14.38 7.27 7.33
C ASN A 47 -14.93 8.25 6.29
N LEU A 48 -15.23 7.73 5.10
CA LEU A 48 -15.79 8.49 3.99
C LEU A 48 -17.32 8.33 3.99
N GLY A 49 -18.04 9.41 3.70
CA GLY A 49 -19.51 9.41 3.58
C GLY A 49 -20.04 8.81 2.28
N VAL A 50 -19.38 7.77 1.74
CA VAL A 50 -19.71 7.13 0.46
C VAL A 50 -20.32 5.75 0.69
N ASP A 51 -21.13 5.26 -0.26
CA ASP A 51 -21.58 3.87 -0.34
C ASP A 51 -20.83 3.13 -1.46
N PRO A 52 -19.79 2.33 -1.14
CA PRO A 52 -18.97 1.63 -2.12
C PRO A 52 -19.70 0.58 -2.96
N ARG A 53 -20.97 0.27 -2.61
CA ARG A 53 -21.82 -0.62 -3.41
C ARG A 53 -22.24 0.05 -4.73
N HIS A 54 -22.27 1.39 -4.75
CA HIS A 54 -22.52 2.18 -5.96
C HIS A 54 -21.19 2.49 -6.67
N ALA A 55 -21.12 2.19 -7.96
CA ALA A 55 -19.87 2.26 -8.73
C ALA A 55 -19.33 3.69 -8.87
N ASP A 56 -20.21 4.69 -8.90
CA ASP A 56 -19.92 6.13 -8.95
C ASP A 56 -19.40 6.68 -7.60
N GLN A 57 -19.63 5.97 -6.51
CA GLN A 57 -19.16 6.35 -5.16
C GLN A 57 -17.91 5.55 -4.73
N MET A 58 -17.36 4.71 -5.61
CA MET A 58 -16.17 3.93 -5.31
C MET A 58 -14.91 4.79 -5.34
N VAL A 59 -14.31 5.02 -4.18
CA VAL A 59 -13.02 5.70 -4.07
C VAL A 59 -11.88 4.69 -4.19
N ARG A 60 -11.02 4.90 -5.19
CA ARG A 60 -9.78 4.15 -5.40
C ARG A 60 -8.74 5.05 -6.05
N GLY A 61 -7.51 5.00 -5.55
CA GLY A 61 -6.44 5.83 -6.08
C GLY A 61 -5.06 5.39 -5.61
N VAL A 62 -4.07 6.19 -5.98
CA VAL A 62 -2.68 6.07 -5.53
C VAL A 62 -2.21 7.44 -5.09
N VAL A 63 -1.54 7.48 -3.94
CA VAL A 63 -0.78 8.65 -3.50
C VAL A 63 0.70 8.29 -3.49
N ASN A 64 1.56 9.23 -3.85
CA ASN A 64 2.99 9.11 -3.59
C ASN A 64 3.33 9.86 -2.32
N LEU A 65 3.73 9.13 -1.28
CA LEU A 65 4.12 9.75 -0.01
C LEU A 65 5.51 10.41 -0.16
N PRO A 66 5.67 11.70 0.15
CA PRO A 66 6.92 12.43 -0.08
C PRO A 66 8.11 11.85 0.69
N ASN A 67 7.87 11.26 1.86
CA ASN A 67 8.91 10.65 2.69
C ASN A 67 8.92 9.12 2.59
N GLY A 68 8.17 8.54 1.65
CA GLY A 68 8.01 7.10 1.49
C GLY A 68 7.23 6.42 2.63
N THR A 69 7.15 5.10 2.58
CA THR A 69 6.41 4.28 3.57
C THR A 69 7.31 3.62 4.61
N GLY A 70 8.64 3.66 4.42
CA GLY A 70 9.61 2.94 5.24
C GLY A 70 9.59 1.41 5.06
N ARG A 71 8.85 0.91 4.06
CA ARG A 71 8.82 -0.51 3.69
C ARG A 71 9.60 -0.73 2.40
N SER A 72 10.52 -1.69 2.41
CA SER A 72 11.09 -2.23 1.16
C SER A 72 10.05 -3.10 0.48
N VAL A 73 9.59 -2.68 -0.69
CA VAL A 73 8.57 -3.37 -1.48
C VAL A 73 9.25 -4.17 -2.58
N ARG A 74 8.99 -5.48 -2.64
CA ARG A 74 9.43 -6.31 -3.76
C ARG A 74 8.46 -6.17 -4.93
N VAL A 75 8.97 -5.75 -6.09
CA VAL A 75 8.19 -5.46 -7.29
C VAL A 75 8.44 -6.54 -8.33
N ALA A 76 7.37 -7.23 -8.73
CA ALA A 76 7.36 -8.11 -9.89
C ALA A 76 6.77 -7.40 -11.11
N VAL A 77 7.38 -7.62 -12.28
CA VAL A 77 6.95 -7.03 -13.54
C VAL A 77 6.69 -8.12 -14.57
N PHE A 78 5.49 -8.10 -15.14
CA PHE A 78 5.09 -8.92 -16.28
C PHE A 78 5.30 -8.11 -17.56
N ALA A 79 6.39 -8.39 -18.26
CA ALA A 79 6.77 -7.70 -19.50
C ALA A 79 7.64 -8.60 -20.39
N ARG A 80 7.75 -8.26 -21.68
CA ARG A 80 8.60 -8.95 -22.66
C ARG A 80 9.54 -7.98 -23.37
N GLY A 81 10.59 -8.53 -23.97
CA GLY A 81 11.56 -7.79 -24.78
C GLY A 81 12.12 -6.57 -24.06
N ASP A 82 12.19 -5.44 -24.76
CA ASP A 82 12.75 -4.19 -24.27
C ASP A 82 12.12 -3.71 -22.95
N LYS A 83 10.81 -3.94 -22.76
CA LYS A 83 10.11 -3.57 -21.52
C LYS A 83 10.54 -4.40 -20.32
N ALA A 84 10.96 -5.64 -20.52
CA ALA A 84 11.55 -6.43 -19.46
C ALA A 84 12.93 -5.88 -19.06
N ASP A 85 13.73 -5.45 -20.03
CA ASP A 85 15.05 -4.89 -19.75
C ASP A 85 14.97 -3.52 -19.08
N GLU A 86 14.04 -2.66 -19.52
CA GLU A 86 13.70 -1.40 -18.83
C GLU A 86 13.31 -1.64 -17.36
N ALA A 87 12.48 -2.67 -17.10
CA ALA A 87 12.05 -3.01 -15.75
C ALA A 87 13.21 -3.42 -14.84
N ARG A 88 14.11 -4.27 -15.36
CA ARG A 88 15.31 -4.71 -14.64
C ARG A 88 16.22 -3.52 -14.35
N ALA A 89 16.46 -2.66 -15.35
CA ALA A 89 17.26 -1.46 -15.19
C ALA A 89 16.66 -0.45 -14.19
N ALA A 90 15.33 -0.38 -14.11
CA ALA A 90 14.61 0.42 -13.12
C ALA A 90 14.64 -0.16 -11.69
N GLY A 91 15.19 -1.38 -11.53
CA GLY A 91 15.37 -2.03 -10.25
C GLY A 91 14.21 -2.94 -9.85
N ALA A 92 13.43 -3.48 -10.77
CA ALA A 92 12.45 -4.52 -10.46
C ALA A 92 13.13 -5.78 -9.89
N ASP A 93 12.52 -6.40 -8.88
CA ASP A 93 13.10 -7.57 -8.19
C ASP A 93 12.89 -8.85 -8.98
N ILE A 94 11.76 -8.96 -9.69
CA ILE A 94 11.39 -10.12 -10.50
C ILE A 94 10.82 -9.60 -11.82
N VAL A 95 11.33 -10.09 -12.94
CA VAL A 95 10.83 -9.72 -14.28
C VAL A 95 10.69 -10.97 -15.11
N GLY A 96 9.51 -11.21 -15.66
CA GLY A 96 9.24 -12.39 -16.48
C GLY A 96 7.94 -12.26 -17.27
N ALA A 97 7.61 -13.33 -17.98
CA ALA A 97 6.41 -13.41 -18.80
C ALA A 97 5.67 -14.73 -18.51
N GLU A 98 5.61 -15.66 -19.46
CA GLU A 98 4.94 -16.95 -19.29
C GLU A 98 5.51 -17.78 -18.13
N ASP A 99 6.82 -17.79 -17.97
CA ASP A 99 7.54 -18.48 -16.89
C ASP A 99 7.11 -17.98 -15.50
N LEU A 100 7.02 -16.66 -15.35
CA LEU A 100 6.57 -16.05 -14.11
C LEU A 100 5.08 -16.32 -13.85
N VAL A 101 4.25 -16.36 -14.91
CA VAL A 101 2.84 -16.74 -14.79
C VAL A 101 2.71 -18.16 -14.25
N ASP A 102 3.47 -19.11 -14.77
CA ASP A 102 3.43 -20.50 -14.31
C ASP A 102 3.88 -20.63 -12.85
N ILE A 103 4.92 -19.90 -12.43
CA ILE A 103 5.41 -19.87 -11.04
C ILE A 103 4.32 -19.35 -10.09
N VAL A 104 3.69 -18.22 -10.45
CA VAL A 104 2.62 -17.62 -9.64
C VAL A 104 1.37 -18.48 -9.63
N GLN A 105 1.04 -19.13 -10.75
CA GLN A 105 -0.10 -20.05 -10.84
C GLN A 105 0.09 -21.28 -9.95
N LYS A 106 1.33 -21.76 -9.79
CA LYS A 106 1.69 -22.83 -8.83
C LYS A 106 1.66 -22.36 -7.37
N GLY A 107 1.39 -21.08 -7.12
CA GLY A 107 1.21 -20.51 -5.78
C GLY A 107 2.47 -19.89 -5.17
N THR A 108 3.58 -19.84 -5.91
CA THR A 108 4.82 -19.21 -5.42
C THR A 108 4.73 -17.71 -5.68
N ILE A 109 4.71 -16.90 -4.61
CA ILE A 109 4.59 -15.44 -4.69
C ILE A 109 5.59 -14.81 -3.73
N ASP A 110 6.68 -14.31 -4.29
CA ASP A 110 7.78 -13.68 -3.56
C ASP A 110 7.88 -12.18 -3.86
N PHE A 111 6.74 -11.51 -4.04
CA PHE A 111 6.65 -10.08 -4.30
C PHE A 111 5.43 -9.47 -3.62
N ASP A 112 5.48 -8.16 -3.38
CA ASP A 112 4.44 -7.37 -2.73
C ASP A 112 3.61 -6.55 -3.74
N ARG A 113 4.23 -6.18 -4.86
CA ARG A 113 3.62 -5.38 -5.92
C ARG A 113 3.82 -6.03 -7.28
N CYS A 114 2.81 -5.86 -8.13
CA CYS A 114 2.77 -6.42 -9.47
C CYS A 114 2.49 -5.31 -10.47
N ILE A 115 3.33 -5.20 -11.50
CA ILE A 115 3.15 -4.31 -12.64
C ILE A 115 3.08 -5.17 -13.89
N ALA A 116 2.25 -4.79 -14.85
CA ALA A 116 2.17 -5.48 -16.13
C ALA A 116 2.15 -4.48 -17.29
N THR A 117 2.70 -4.88 -18.44
CA THR A 117 2.42 -4.18 -19.68
C THR A 117 1.04 -4.59 -20.23
N PRO A 118 0.34 -3.74 -21.01
CA PRO A 118 -1.00 -4.04 -21.52
C PRO A 118 -1.10 -5.35 -22.32
N ASP A 119 -0.06 -5.69 -23.08
CA ASP A 119 0.05 -6.93 -23.87
C ASP A 119 0.16 -8.20 -23.01
N MET A 120 0.60 -8.07 -21.75
CA MET A 120 0.72 -9.19 -20.81
C MET A 120 -0.57 -9.45 -20.02
N MET A 121 -1.55 -8.55 -20.07
CA MET A 121 -2.80 -8.67 -19.31
C MET A 121 -3.64 -9.92 -19.63
N PRO A 122 -3.72 -10.44 -20.88
CA PRO A 122 -4.41 -11.70 -21.16
C PRO A 122 -3.83 -12.91 -20.42
N LEU A 123 -2.52 -12.91 -20.17
CA LEU A 123 -1.84 -13.95 -19.40
C LEU A 123 -2.00 -13.73 -17.90
N VAL A 124 -1.74 -12.50 -17.42
CA VAL A 124 -1.88 -12.13 -16.01
C VAL A 124 -3.32 -12.26 -15.52
N GLY A 125 -4.31 -12.06 -16.40
CA GLY A 125 -5.73 -12.27 -16.11
C GLY A 125 -6.05 -13.69 -15.62
N ARG A 126 -5.29 -14.70 -16.07
CA ARG A 126 -5.43 -16.10 -15.61
C ARG A 126 -5.06 -16.26 -14.13
N LEU A 127 -4.22 -15.37 -13.61
CA LEU A 127 -3.79 -15.33 -12.21
C LEU A 127 -4.82 -14.66 -11.29
N GLY A 128 -5.97 -14.22 -11.80
CA GLY A 128 -6.98 -13.49 -11.02
C GLY A 128 -7.46 -14.24 -9.77
N LYS A 129 -7.53 -15.58 -9.81
CA LYS A 129 -7.88 -16.40 -8.63
C LYS A 129 -6.82 -16.37 -7.53
N VAL A 130 -5.56 -16.11 -7.88
CA VAL A 130 -4.41 -16.12 -6.97
C VAL A 130 -4.07 -14.69 -6.52
N LEU A 131 -3.92 -13.76 -7.45
CA LEU A 131 -3.53 -12.38 -7.18
C LEU A 131 -4.71 -11.50 -6.74
N GLY A 132 -5.93 -11.79 -7.20
CA GLY A 132 -7.12 -11.00 -6.91
C GLY A 132 -7.47 -10.91 -5.42
N PRO A 133 -7.62 -12.05 -4.71
CA PRO A 133 -7.92 -12.05 -3.26
C PRO A 133 -6.84 -11.37 -2.41
N ARG A 134 -5.59 -11.31 -2.91
CA ARG A 134 -4.46 -10.66 -2.26
C ARG A 134 -4.32 -9.18 -2.62
N GLY A 135 -5.18 -8.65 -3.49
CA GLY A 135 -5.10 -7.26 -3.94
C GLY A 135 -3.87 -6.92 -4.79
N MET A 136 -3.17 -7.92 -5.32
CA MET A 136 -1.93 -7.76 -6.09
C MET A 136 -2.16 -7.79 -7.60
N MET A 137 -3.42 -7.75 -8.05
CA MET A 137 -3.73 -7.76 -9.47
C MET A 137 -3.45 -6.38 -10.10
N PRO A 138 -2.61 -6.29 -11.15
CA PRO A 138 -2.37 -5.03 -11.86
C PRO A 138 -3.67 -4.41 -12.36
N ASN A 139 -3.79 -3.10 -12.26
CA ASN A 139 -4.97 -2.36 -12.69
C ASN A 139 -4.57 -1.03 -13.39
N PRO A 140 -5.09 -0.77 -14.61
CA PRO A 140 -4.85 0.50 -15.30
C PRO A 140 -5.24 1.74 -14.49
N LYS A 141 -6.29 1.66 -13.66
CA LYS A 141 -6.78 2.79 -12.84
C LYS A 141 -5.78 3.28 -11.80
N VAL A 142 -4.83 2.44 -11.41
CA VAL A 142 -3.80 2.76 -10.41
C VAL A 142 -2.41 2.80 -11.03
N GLY A 143 -2.32 2.84 -12.37
CA GLY A 143 -1.07 2.97 -13.11
C GLY A 143 -0.17 1.74 -13.09
N THR A 144 -0.62 0.60 -12.55
CA THR A 144 0.16 -0.65 -12.53
C THR A 144 0.01 -1.49 -13.80
N VAL A 145 -0.85 -1.03 -14.73
CA VAL A 145 -0.84 -1.49 -16.11
C VAL A 145 -0.42 -0.33 -17.00
N THR A 146 0.80 -0.35 -17.50
CA THR A 146 1.39 0.77 -18.25
C THR A 146 2.48 0.31 -19.19
N THR A 147 2.74 1.09 -20.23
CA THR A 147 3.90 0.93 -21.11
C THR A 147 5.15 1.61 -20.55
N ASP A 148 5.00 2.58 -19.63
CA ASP A 148 6.10 3.20 -18.90
C ASP A 148 6.42 2.40 -17.62
N VAL A 149 7.05 1.26 -17.84
CA VAL A 149 7.36 0.29 -16.78
C VAL A 149 8.40 0.84 -15.80
N ALA A 150 9.39 1.58 -16.31
CA ALA A 150 10.44 2.15 -15.49
C ALA A 150 9.88 3.16 -14.46
N ALA A 151 8.97 4.05 -14.87
CA ALA A 151 8.32 4.97 -13.95
C ALA A 151 7.46 4.24 -12.91
N ALA A 152 6.70 3.22 -13.33
CA ALA A 152 5.84 2.46 -12.41
C ALA A 152 6.64 1.67 -11.36
N VAL A 153 7.80 1.10 -11.75
CA VAL A 153 8.71 0.41 -10.82
C VAL A 153 9.26 1.41 -9.79
N LYS A 154 9.76 2.57 -10.27
CA LYS A 154 10.29 3.62 -9.39
C LYS A 154 9.23 4.15 -8.43
N ALA A 155 8.01 4.40 -8.90
CA ALA A 155 6.91 4.85 -8.05
C ALA A 155 6.54 3.80 -6.98
N SER A 156 6.45 2.53 -7.38
CA SER A 156 6.14 1.42 -6.47
C SER A 156 7.19 1.24 -5.37
N LYS A 157 8.47 1.47 -5.70
CA LYS A 157 9.57 1.46 -4.72
C LYS A 157 9.71 2.77 -3.95
N GLY A 158 9.24 3.89 -4.50
CA GLY A 158 9.33 5.24 -3.95
C GLY A 158 8.25 5.61 -2.93
N GLY A 159 7.39 4.67 -2.52
CA GLY A 159 6.38 4.92 -1.51
C GLY A 159 4.97 5.20 -2.05
N ALA A 160 4.65 4.72 -3.26
CA ALA A 160 3.29 4.71 -3.77
C ALA A 160 2.36 3.85 -2.88
N VAL A 161 1.38 4.50 -2.26
CA VAL A 161 0.33 3.86 -1.48
C VAL A 161 -0.94 3.82 -2.32
N GLU A 162 -1.38 2.60 -2.60
CA GLU A 162 -2.68 2.39 -3.24
C GLU A 162 -3.73 2.28 -2.15
N PHE A 163 -4.85 2.95 -2.35
CA PHE A 163 -5.96 2.91 -1.42
C PHE A 163 -7.27 2.61 -2.15
N ARG A 164 -8.16 1.92 -1.46
CA ARG A 164 -9.51 1.59 -1.92
C ARG A 164 -10.44 1.63 -0.72
N VAL A 165 -11.59 2.25 -0.91
CA VAL A 165 -12.64 2.25 0.12
C VAL A 165 -13.16 0.84 0.37
N GLU A 166 -13.21 0.44 1.64
CA GLU A 166 -13.82 -0.82 2.06
C GLU A 166 -15.32 -0.69 2.23
N LYS A 167 -16.02 -1.81 2.43
CA LYS A 167 -17.49 -1.87 2.45
C LYS A 167 -18.17 -0.93 3.46
N ALA A 168 -17.48 -0.55 4.54
CA ALA A 168 -17.99 0.36 5.55
C ALA A 168 -17.80 1.85 5.19
N GLY A 169 -17.28 2.18 4.00
CA GLY A 169 -16.94 3.54 3.62
C GLY A 169 -15.59 4.01 4.15
N ILE A 170 -14.78 3.14 4.73
CA ILE A 170 -13.49 3.52 5.33
C ILE A 170 -12.35 3.33 4.34
N VAL A 171 -11.39 4.24 4.33
CA VAL A 171 -10.11 4.06 3.65
C VAL A 171 -9.00 3.92 4.69
N HIS A 172 -8.10 2.97 4.45
CA HIS A 172 -6.91 2.72 5.26
C HIS A 172 -5.65 2.95 4.43
N ALA A 173 -4.64 3.57 5.04
CA ALA A 173 -3.33 3.76 4.42
C ALA A 173 -2.21 3.74 5.46
N GLY A 174 -1.14 3.01 5.17
CA GLY A 174 0.11 3.09 5.93
C GLY A 174 0.91 4.32 5.49
N VAL A 175 1.15 5.25 6.41
CA VAL A 175 1.74 6.57 6.13
C VAL A 175 3.20 6.69 6.55
N GLY A 176 3.77 5.65 7.15
CA GLY A 176 5.18 5.60 7.52
C GLY A 176 5.43 4.67 8.70
N LYS A 177 6.64 4.77 9.26
CA LYS A 177 7.08 4.01 10.42
C LYS A 177 7.13 4.87 11.68
N VAL A 178 7.04 4.25 12.84
CA VAL A 178 7.23 4.94 14.13
C VAL A 178 8.63 5.56 14.22
N SER A 179 9.63 4.93 13.59
CA SER A 179 10.98 5.47 13.47
C SER A 179 11.08 6.80 12.70
N PHE A 180 10.09 7.17 11.87
CA PHE A 180 10.13 8.41 11.09
C PHE A 180 9.99 9.63 11.99
N ASP A 181 10.58 10.75 11.58
CA ASP A 181 10.39 12.03 12.25
C ASP A 181 8.92 12.48 12.17
N VAL A 182 8.47 13.20 13.20
CA VAL A 182 7.08 13.69 13.29
C VAL A 182 6.73 14.54 12.08
N LYS A 183 7.66 15.38 11.60
CA LYS A 183 7.46 16.21 10.42
C LYS A 183 7.25 15.39 9.14
N ALA A 184 8.06 14.33 8.94
CA ALA A 184 7.94 13.46 7.78
C ALA A 184 6.60 12.71 7.76
N LEU A 185 6.15 12.25 8.93
CA LEU A 185 4.83 11.63 9.09
C LEU A 185 3.70 12.62 8.85
N GLU A 186 3.85 13.86 9.32
CA GLU A 186 2.87 14.92 9.09
C GLU A 186 2.71 15.24 7.59
N GLU A 187 3.83 15.40 6.87
CA GLU A 187 3.83 15.62 5.42
C GLU A 187 3.19 14.46 4.65
N ASN A 188 3.48 13.22 5.05
CA ASN A 188 2.86 12.03 4.45
C ASN A 188 1.35 11.98 4.69
N ILE A 189 0.90 12.29 5.91
CA ILE A 189 -0.54 12.29 6.24
C ILE A 189 -1.27 13.40 5.49
N ARG A 190 -0.68 14.59 5.37
CA ARG A 190 -1.23 15.69 4.58
C ARG A 190 -1.33 15.32 3.12
N ALA A 191 -0.25 14.79 2.53
CA ALA A 191 -0.25 14.34 1.14
C ALA A 191 -1.30 13.26 0.84
N PHE A 192 -1.65 12.42 1.82
CA PHE A 192 -2.71 11.42 1.68
C PHE A 192 -4.13 12.01 1.79
N ALA A 193 -4.30 13.09 2.56
CA ALA A 193 -5.61 13.69 2.82
C ALA A 193 -5.97 14.80 1.81
N ASP A 194 -4.99 15.40 1.15
CA ASP A 194 -5.14 16.41 0.08
C ASP A 194 -5.71 15.80 -1.22
#